data_AF-A0A7D8BFT5-F1
#
_entry.id   AF-A0A7D8BFT5-F1
#
_cell.length_a   1.000
_cell.length_b   1.000
_cell.length_c   1.000
_cell.angle_alpha   90.00
_cell.angle_beta   90.00
_cell.angle_gamma   90.00
#
_symmetry.space_group_name_H-M   'P 1'
#
loop_
_entity.id
_entity.type
_entity.pdbx_description
1 polymer ?
#
loop_
_entity_poly.entity_id
_entity_poly.type
_entity_poly.pdbx_seq_one_letter_code
_entity_poly.pdbx_strand_id
1 'polypeptide(L)'
;MRREFLKSAGQGVAGTAAASLLLPGARAEALSMPPLKPASVFDVKHHGAKGDGTTIDTPAINRAIETAATAGGGTVLFPAGTYVCYSIRLRSNVALYLDHGDESLDNVDKNRILPAQRPFD
;
A
#
# COMPACT_ATOMS: atom_id res chain seq x y z
N MET A 1 24.43 35.76 8.97
CA MET A 1 24.84 36.63 7.84
C MET A 1 24.78 35.80 6.58
N ARG A 2 23.89 36.16 5.64
CA ARG A 2 23.53 35.42 4.42
C ARG A 2 24.62 35.55 3.34
N ARG A 3 25.12 34.43 2.85
CA ARG A 3 25.82 34.21 1.57
C ARG A 3 26.12 32.71 1.53
N GLU A 4 25.60 31.92 0.60
CA GLU A 4 26.06 31.81 -0.78
C GLU A 4 24.89 31.26 -1.61
N PHE A 5 24.15 32.15 -2.28
CA PHE A 5 23.21 31.79 -3.35
C PHE A 5 23.86 32.27 -4.64
N LEU A 6 24.65 31.42 -5.32
CA LEU A 6 25.11 31.72 -6.66
C LEU A 6 25.22 30.45 -7.52
N LYS A 7 24.44 30.46 -8.59
CA LYS A 7 24.73 29.88 -9.92
C LYS A 7 24.89 28.36 -10.03
N SER A 8 23.83 27.74 -10.56
CA SER A 8 23.99 26.84 -11.71
C SER A 8 22.88 27.11 -12.73
N ALA A 9 23.19 27.99 -13.69
CA ALA A 9 22.51 28.02 -14.97
C ALA A 9 23.12 26.91 -15.83
N GLY A 10 22.29 26.04 -16.39
CA GLY A 10 22.68 25.01 -17.35
C GLY A 10 21.53 24.76 -18.30
N GLN A 11 21.44 25.59 -19.33
CA GLN A 11 20.56 25.39 -20.48
C GLN A 11 21.09 24.22 -21.32
N GLY A 12 20.26 23.20 -21.54
CA GLY A 12 20.53 22.08 -22.44
C GLY A 12 19.55 22.11 -23.60
N VAL A 13 20.09 22.06 -24.81
CA VAL A 13 19.50 22.46 -26.10
C VAL A 13 18.47 21.44 -26.63
N ALA A 14 17.52 21.95 -27.41
CA ALA A 14 16.50 21.23 -28.13
C ALA A 14 17.05 20.22 -29.16
N GLY A 15 16.49 19.02 -29.20
CA GLY A 15 16.70 18.02 -30.26
C GLY A 15 15.47 17.90 -31.16
N THR A 16 15.62 18.25 -32.43
CA THR A 16 14.58 18.19 -33.47
C THR A 16 14.45 16.80 -34.11
N ALA A 17 13.19 16.37 -34.26
CA ALA A 17 12.57 15.58 -35.33
C ALA A 17 13.30 14.37 -35.96
N ALA A 18 12.68 13.20 -35.81
CA ALA A 18 12.63 12.19 -36.88
C ALA A 18 11.15 11.80 -37.11
N ALA A 19 10.60 12.24 -38.24
CA ALA A 19 9.31 11.82 -38.73
C ALA A 19 9.42 10.39 -39.29
N SER A 20 8.46 9.51 -38.96
CA SER A 20 8.38 8.17 -39.56
C SER A 20 6.92 7.74 -39.75
N LEU A 21 6.49 7.82 -41.01
CA LEU A 21 5.47 7.04 -41.73
C LEU A 21 4.12 6.77 -41.02
N LEU A 22 3.11 7.62 -41.30
CA LEU A 22 1.70 7.29 -41.03
C LEU A 22 1.19 6.26 -42.05
N LEU A 23 0.81 5.08 -41.56
CA LEU A 23 -0.12 4.18 -42.26
C LEU A 23 -1.55 4.67 -41.97
N PRO A 24 -2.33 5.16 -42.96
CA PRO A 24 -3.75 5.39 -42.77
C PRO A 24 -4.48 4.04 -42.79
N GLY A 25 -4.91 3.52 -41.63
CA GLY A 25 -5.84 2.38 -41.65
C GLY A 25 -6.02 1.54 -40.39
N ALA A 26 -5.14 1.60 -39.39
CA ALA A 26 -5.31 0.82 -38.16
C ALA A 26 -5.69 1.73 -36.99
N ARG A 27 -6.97 2.12 -36.89
CA ARG A 27 -7.52 2.55 -35.60
C ARG A 27 -7.76 1.28 -34.78
N ALA A 28 -6.71 0.78 -34.15
CA ALA A 28 -6.90 -0.06 -32.98
C ALA A 28 -7.56 0.85 -31.94
N GLU A 29 -8.90 0.84 -31.88
CA GLU A 29 -9.62 1.30 -30.71
C GLU A 29 -9.36 0.26 -29.62
N ALA A 30 -8.12 0.26 -29.11
CA ALA A 30 -7.86 -0.27 -27.81
C ALA A 30 -8.84 0.45 -26.90
N LEU A 31 -9.82 -0.28 -26.37
CA LEU A 31 -10.64 0.18 -25.27
C LEU A 31 -9.67 0.79 -24.27
N SER A 32 -9.69 2.12 -24.17
CA SER A 32 -8.79 2.88 -23.32
C SER A 32 -9.13 2.50 -21.90
N MET A 33 -8.59 1.38 -21.43
CA MET A 33 -8.70 0.98 -20.05
C MET A 33 -8.07 2.13 -19.29
N PRO A 34 -8.83 2.80 -18.39
CA PRO A 34 -8.27 3.89 -17.63
C PRO A 34 -6.97 3.38 -17.01
N PRO A 35 -5.86 4.14 -17.09
CA PRO A 35 -4.60 3.69 -16.53
C PRO A 35 -4.88 3.26 -15.09
N LEU A 36 -4.56 1.99 -14.75
CA LEU A 36 -4.71 1.53 -13.38
C LEU A 36 -3.85 2.47 -12.55
N LYS A 37 -4.52 3.32 -11.76
CA LYS A 37 -3.83 4.18 -10.80
C LYS A 37 -3.05 3.21 -9.90
N PRO A 38 -1.72 3.34 -9.76
CA PRO A 38 -0.96 2.44 -8.90
C PRO A 38 -1.60 2.44 -7.52
N ALA A 39 -1.95 1.26 -7.02
CA ALA A 39 -2.64 1.13 -5.75
C ALA A 39 -1.72 1.65 -4.64
N SER A 40 -2.07 2.80 -4.06
CA SER A 40 -1.31 3.39 -2.95
C SER A 40 -1.40 2.47 -1.73
N VAL A 41 -0.24 2.16 -1.15
CA VAL A 41 -0.13 1.33 0.06
C VAL A 41 0.16 2.21 1.27
N PHE A 42 -0.60 2.01 2.35
CA PHE A 42 -0.53 2.76 3.60
C PHE A 42 -0.25 1.80 4.76
N ASP A 43 1.01 1.75 5.20
CA ASP A 43 1.40 0.91 6.34
C ASP A 43 0.92 1.52 7.67
N VAL A 44 0.15 0.76 8.45
CA VAL A 44 -0.35 1.20 9.76
C VAL A 44 0.77 1.58 10.75
N LYS A 45 1.97 1.00 10.63
CA LYS A 45 3.12 1.33 11.47
C LYS A 45 3.65 2.73 11.18
N HIS A 46 3.59 3.20 9.94
CA HIS A 46 3.90 4.60 9.59
C HIS A 46 2.89 5.59 10.18
N HIS A 47 1.68 5.12 10.50
CA HIS A 47 0.66 5.91 11.18
C HIS A 47 0.67 5.75 12.70
N GLY A 48 1.68 5.06 13.26
CA GLY A 48 1.92 4.92 14.69
C GLY A 48 1.31 3.68 15.34
N ALA A 49 0.89 2.68 14.56
CA ALA A 49 0.47 1.39 15.11
C ALA A 49 1.71 0.60 15.56
N LYS A 50 1.64 -0.04 16.73
CA LYS A 50 2.73 -0.85 17.25
C LYS A 50 2.61 -2.31 16.89
N GLY A 51 1.40 -2.89 16.95
CA GLY A 51 1.21 -4.31 16.71
C GLY A 51 1.85 -5.20 17.78
N ASP A 52 1.89 -4.73 19.04
CA ASP A 52 2.53 -5.40 20.18
C ASP A 52 1.55 -6.21 21.07
N GLY A 53 0.27 -6.24 20.72
CA GLY A 53 -0.79 -6.94 21.45
C GLY A 53 -1.24 -6.28 22.76
N THR A 54 -0.72 -5.11 23.10
CA THR A 54 -1.03 -4.41 24.36
C THR A 54 -1.43 -2.95 24.14
N THR A 55 -0.82 -2.29 23.16
CA THR A 55 -1.09 -0.91 22.79
C THR A 55 -2.38 -0.84 21.97
N ILE A 56 -3.26 0.10 22.31
CA ILE A 56 -4.46 0.37 21.51
C ILE A 56 -4.06 1.09 20.21
N ASP A 57 -4.10 0.35 19.11
CA ASP A 57 -3.69 0.80 17.76
C ASP A 57 -4.84 1.46 16.97
N THR A 58 -6.06 1.45 17.52
CA THR A 58 -7.28 2.07 16.93
C THR A 58 -7.05 3.47 16.30
N PRO A 59 -6.40 4.45 16.97
CA PRO A 59 -6.21 5.77 16.37
C PRO A 59 -5.25 5.75 15.18
N ALA A 60 -4.21 4.91 15.21
CA ALA A 60 -3.26 4.80 14.11
C ALA A 60 -3.91 4.14 12.88
N ILE A 61 -4.68 3.08 13.10
CA ILE A 61 -5.40 2.37 12.04
C ILE A 61 -6.43 3.27 11.36
N ASN A 62 -7.22 4.01 12.13
CA ASN A 62 -8.21 4.93 11.54
C ASN A 62 -7.55 6.08 10.76
N ARG A 63 -6.38 6.59 11.19
CA ARG A 63 -5.60 7.57 10.42
C ARG A 63 -5.10 7.00 9.09
N ALA A 64 -4.63 5.75 9.08
CA ALA A 64 -4.18 5.09 7.86
C ALA A 64 -5.33 4.98 6.84
N ILE A 65 -6.51 4.57 7.29
CA ILE A 65 -7.72 4.47 6.46
C ILE A 65 -8.17 5.84 5.94
N GLU A 66 -8.13 6.88 6.78
CA GLU A 66 -8.46 8.24 6.36
C GLU A 66 -7.49 8.77 5.30
N THR A 67 -6.20 8.49 5.46
CA THR A 67 -5.17 8.84 4.47
C THR A 67 -5.43 8.11 3.15
N ALA A 68 -5.72 6.81 3.20
CA ALA A 68 -6.07 6.01 2.03
C ALA A 68 -7.32 6.53 1.32
N ALA A 69 -8.36 6.87 2.07
CA ALA A 69 -9.58 7.44 1.52
C ALA A 69 -9.35 8.79 0.85
N THR A 70 -8.56 9.67 1.49
CA THR A 70 -8.21 10.99 0.96
C THR A 70 -7.38 10.91 -0.32
N ALA A 71 -6.57 9.86 -0.49
CA ALA A 71 -5.83 9.59 -1.72
C ALA A 71 -6.69 9.09 -2.90
N GLY A 72 -7.98 8.87 -2.67
CA GLY A 72 -8.94 8.32 -3.63
C GLY A 72 -9.07 6.79 -3.58
N GLY A 73 -8.60 6.18 -2.50
CA GLY A 73 -8.55 4.72 -2.31
C GLY A 73 -7.12 4.20 -2.19
N GLY A 74 -7.00 2.93 -1.81
CA GLY A 74 -5.71 2.27 -1.62
C GLY A 74 -5.79 1.05 -0.71
N THR A 75 -4.63 0.50 -0.37
CA THR A 75 -4.51 -0.65 0.51
C THR A 75 -3.87 -0.22 1.82
N VAL A 76 -4.51 -0.49 2.95
CA VAL A 76 -3.92 -0.35 4.27
C VAL A 76 -3.22 -1.65 4.62
N LEU A 77 -1.90 -1.60 4.73
CA LEU A 77 -1.03 -2.73 5.04
C LEU A 77 -0.88 -2.87 6.56
N PHE A 78 -1.15 -4.06 7.07
CA PHE A 78 -0.86 -4.49 8.43
C PHE A 78 0.28 -5.51 8.36
N PRO A 79 1.52 -5.10 8.66
CA PRO A 79 2.62 -6.05 8.79
C PRO A 79 2.35 -7.08 9.89
N ALA A 80 3.07 -8.20 9.89
CA ALA A 80 2.96 -9.20 10.95
C ALA A 80 3.06 -8.57 12.36
N GLY A 81 2.11 -8.90 13.21
CA GLY A 81 1.97 -8.35 14.56
C GLY A 81 0.59 -8.61 15.17
N THR A 82 0.43 -8.27 16.45
CA THR A 82 -0.86 -8.37 17.16
C THR A 82 -1.39 -6.97 17.41
N TYR A 83 -2.48 -6.59 16.73
CA TYR A 83 -3.05 -5.25 16.82
C TYR A 83 -4.27 -5.25 17.72
N VAL A 84 -4.25 -4.45 18.79
CA VAL A 84 -5.43 -4.25 19.64
C VAL A 84 -6.22 -3.07 19.10
N CYS A 85 -7.42 -3.34 18.57
CA CYS A 85 -8.29 -2.31 18.06
C CYS A 85 -9.74 -2.48 18.51
N TYR A 86 -10.42 -1.35 18.66
CA TYR A 86 -11.87 -1.29 18.80
C TYR A 86 -12.49 -1.12 17.40
N SER A 87 -13.54 -0.30 17.29
CA SER A 87 -14.22 -0.01 16.04
C SER A 87 -13.29 0.67 15.02
N ILE A 88 -13.22 0.07 13.84
CA ILE A 88 -12.54 0.59 12.66
C ILE A 88 -13.60 1.07 11.67
N ARG A 89 -13.43 2.27 11.11
CA ARG A 89 -14.41 2.88 10.19
C ARG A 89 -13.89 2.80 8.76
N LEU A 90 -14.26 1.74 8.05
CA LEU A 90 -13.83 1.55 6.66
C LEU A 90 -14.43 2.61 5.73
N ARG A 91 -13.70 2.95 4.67
CA ARG A 91 -14.06 3.95 3.67
C ARG A 91 -14.14 3.31 2.28
N SER A 92 -14.83 3.95 1.36
CA SER A 92 -14.93 3.48 -0.03
C SER A 92 -13.55 3.37 -0.67
N ASN A 93 -13.35 2.34 -1.49
CA ASN A 93 -12.11 2.08 -2.23
C ASN A 93 -10.87 1.85 -1.34
N VAL A 94 -11.08 1.48 -0.06
CA VAL A 94 -9.99 1.08 0.85
C VAL A 94 -10.03 -0.42 1.06
N ALA A 95 -8.93 -1.09 0.71
CA ALA A 95 -8.69 -2.49 1.02
C ALA A 95 -7.82 -2.62 2.28
N LEU A 96 -8.02 -3.66 3.08
CA LEU A 96 -7.12 -4.00 4.18
C LEU A 96 -6.32 -5.23 3.75
N TYR A 97 -5.00 -5.17 3.93
CA TYR A 97 -4.10 -6.29 3.69
C TYR A 97 -3.45 -6.68 5.00
N LEU A 98 -3.77 -7.88 5.48
CA LEU A 98 -3.22 -8.45 6.69
C LEU A 98 -2.08 -9.38 6.29
N ASP A 99 -0.85 -8.98 6.58
CA ASP A 99 0.30 -9.86 6.43
C ASP A 99 0.28 -10.88 7.58
N HIS A 100 0.21 -12.16 7.23
CA HIS A 100 0.16 -13.23 8.20
C HIS A 100 1.54 -13.58 8.78
N GLY A 101 2.62 -12.99 8.23
CA GLY A 101 3.98 -13.43 8.52
C GLY A 101 4.23 -14.84 7.96
N ASP A 102 5.46 -15.10 7.52
CA ASP A 102 5.88 -16.46 7.20
C ASP A 102 6.04 -17.24 8.50
N GLU A 103 4.98 -17.87 8.99
CA GLU A 103 5.10 -19.04 9.87
C GLU A 103 5.62 -20.20 9.02
N SER A 104 6.91 -20.16 8.63
CA SER A 104 7.52 -21.33 8.01
C SER A 104 7.39 -22.50 8.99
N LEU A 105 6.58 -23.47 8.61
CA LEU A 105 6.30 -24.69 9.38
C LEU A 105 7.55 -25.55 9.56
N ASP A 106 8.73 -25.12 9.11
CA ASP A 106 10.02 -25.78 9.34
C ASP A 106 10.35 -25.92 10.84
N ASN A 107 9.66 -25.19 11.73
CA ASN A 107 9.73 -25.39 13.18
C ASN A 107 8.60 -26.32 13.68
N VAL A 108 8.54 -27.53 13.11
CA VAL A 108 7.64 -28.60 13.56
C VAL A 108 8.05 -29.07 14.96
N ASP A 109 7.37 -28.59 15.99
CA ASP A 109 7.24 -29.35 17.23
C ASP A 109 6.47 -30.64 16.92
N LYS A 110 7.20 -31.74 16.76
CA LYS A 110 6.67 -33.07 16.43
C LYS A 110 5.72 -33.62 17.51
N ASN A 111 5.56 -32.95 18.65
CA ASN A 111 4.68 -33.35 19.73
C ASN A 111 3.43 -32.47 19.88
N ARG A 112 3.23 -31.49 19.00
CA ARG A 112 2.07 -30.60 19.03
C ARG A 112 0.85 -31.29 18.42
N ILE A 113 0.22 -32.16 19.22
CA ILE A 113 -1.13 -32.67 18.95
C ILE A 113 -2.06 -31.46 18.92
N LEU A 114 -2.51 -31.06 17.73
CA LEU A 114 -3.54 -30.03 17.62
C LEU A 114 -4.80 -30.57 18.30
N PRO A 115 -5.39 -29.84 19.27
CA PRO A 115 -6.67 -30.26 19.83
C PRO A 115 -7.66 -30.36 18.67
N ALA A 116 -8.30 -31.53 18.54
CA ALA A 116 -9.38 -31.74 17.59
C ALA A 116 -10.35 -30.56 17.72
N GLN A 117 -10.57 -29.85 16.62
CA GLN A 117 -11.55 -28.79 16.54
C GLN A 117 -12.88 -29.36 17.05
N ARG A 118 -13.34 -28.91 18.22
CA ARG A 118 -14.65 -29.34 18.70
C ARG A 118 -15.70 -28.72 17.80
N PRO A 119 -16.64 -29.51 17.25
CA PRO A 119 -17.76 -28.93 16.53
C PRO A 119 -18.50 -27.97 17.46
N PHE A 120 -18.90 -26.83 16.92
CA PHE A 120 -19.65 -25.82 17.64
C PHE A 120 -21.01 -26.42 18.07
N ASP A 121 -21.18 -26.67 19.36
CA ASP A 121 -22.49 -26.88 20.02
C ASP A 121 -23.10 -25.53 20.40
#